data_AF-A0A9P5SHS2-F1
#
_entry.id   AF-A0A9P5SHS2-F1
#
_cell.length_a   1.000
_cell.length_b   1.000
_cell.length_c   1.000
_cell.angle_alpha   90.00
_cell.angle_beta   90.00
_cell.angle_gamma   90.00
#
_symmetry.space_group_name_H-M   'P 1'
#
loop_
_entity.id
_entity.type
_entity.pdbx_description
1 polymer ?
#
loop_
_entity_poly.entity_id
_entity_poly.type
_entity_poly.pdbx_seq_one_letter_code
_entity_poly.pdbx_strand_id
1 'polypeptide(L)'
;MAVPNRSIIGGFYSNLLKLDTDALKAIPIKDQSKWARRLIDAERNRRKSNGDATPTKAERTRIISFGEGKKIDTEATSTAKDEPPTATTSTKKKANNKEKLPARKEVDGEPLHEHIANILDYHVSYDKNVYCRSLRERSLAIFGKLRCPRPTCRKKWASGICATVLEFSPPSMTYRTTIHSQGCRACGDFAEPQLDLESYTSKVKWVLDLWTGNREA
;
A
#
# COMPACT_ATOMS: atom_id res chain seq x y z
N MET A 1 -3.09 -17.94 11.00
CA MET A 1 -4.23 -17.01 11.19
C MET A 1 -4.08 -15.85 10.23
N ALA A 2 -5.02 -15.65 9.33
CA ALA A 2 -5.03 -14.53 8.39
C ALA A 2 -5.19 -13.20 9.15
N VAL A 3 -4.59 -12.13 8.64
CA VAL A 3 -4.78 -10.77 9.16
C VAL A 3 -6.16 -10.30 8.65
N PRO A 4 -7.07 -9.84 9.52
CA PRO A 4 -8.38 -9.40 9.08
C PRO A 4 -8.29 -8.10 8.28
N ASN A 5 -9.36 -7.79 7.55
CA ASN A 5 -9.43 -6.56 6.75
C ASN A 5 -9.34 -5.30 7.64
N ARG A 6 -8.97 -4.18 7.03
CA ARG A 6 -8.78 -2.89 7.72
C ARG A 6 -10.03 -2.40 8.44
N SER A 7 -11.22 -2.76 7.96
CA SER A 7 -12.50 -2.41 8.58
C SER A 7 -12.66 -3.06 9.95
N ILE A 8 -12.38 -4.37 10.05
CA ILE A 8 -12.41 -5.12 11.32
C ILE A 8 -11.39 -4.55 12.30
N ILE A 9 -10.17 -4.28 11.83
CA ILE A 9 -9.11 -3.69 12.66
C ILE A 9 -9.52 -2.29 13.17
N GLY A 10 -10.10 -1.47 12.28
CA GLY A 10 -10.58 -0.13 12.62
C GLY A 10 -11.76 -0.15 13.61
N GLY A 11 -12.68 -1.11 13.47
CA GLY A 11 -13.78 -1.33 14.40
C GLY A 11 -13.28 -1.72 15.78
N PHE A 12 -12.34 -2.68 15.84
CA PHE A 12 -11.69 -3.10 17.08
C PHE A 12 -10.98 -1.94 17.77
N TYR A 13 -10.19 -1.16 17.03
CA TYR A 13 -9.50 0.02 17.58
C TYR A 13 -10.49 1.07 18.11
N SER A 14 -11.62 1.27 17.43
CA SER A 14 -12.64 2.22 17.89
C SER A 14 -13.27 1.79 19.22
N ASN A 15 -13.35 0.48 19.48
CA ASN A 15 -13.79 -0.02 20.79
C ASN A 15 -12.73 0.17 21.87
N LEU A 16 -11.43 0.01 21.54
CA LEU A 16 -10.33 0.30 22.48
C LEU A 16 -10.33 1.76 22.95
N LEU A 17 -10.69 2.70 22.07
CA LEU A 17 -10.74 4.13 22.42
C LEU A 17 -11.87 4.48 23.41
N LYS A 18 -12.88 3.61 23.57
CA LYS A 18 -13.96 3.82 24.54
C LYS A 18 -13.58 3.37 25.95
N LEU A 19 -12.50 2.60 26.09
CA LEU A 19 -12.02 2.12 27.39
C LEU A 19 -11.19 3.20 28.07
N ASP A 20 -11.35 3.34 29.38
CA ASP A 20 -10.41 4.09 30.21
C ASP A 20 -9.05 3.37 30.28
N THR A 21 -8.06 4.06 30.86
CA THR A 21 -6.69 3.55 30.93
C THR A 21 -6.58 2.24 31.73
N ASP A 22 -7.40 2.05 32.77
CA ASP A 22 -7.32 0.89 33.65
C ASP A 22 -8.00 -0.33 33.03
N ALA A 23 -9.16 -0.14 32.40
CA ALA A 23 -9.83 -1.13 31.58
C ALA A 23 -8.95 -1.59 30.40
N LEU A 24 -8.22 -0.66 29.75
CA LEU A 24 -7.28 -1.00 28.68
C LEU A 24 -6.12 -1.87 29.19
N LYS A 25 -5.60 -1.62 30.40
CA LYS A 25 -4.53 -2.43 31.02
C LYS A 25 -5.02 -3.82 31.45
N ALA A 26 -6.29 -3.93 31.85
CA ALA A 26 -6.89 -5.17 32.30
C ALA A 26 -7.15 -6.19 31.17
N ILE A 27 -7.09 -5.78 29.88
CA ILE A 27 -7.33 -6.69 28.76
C ILE A 27 -6.28 -7.83 28.75
N PRO A 28 -6.71 -9.11 28.78
CA PRO A 28 -5.79 -10.25 28.75
C PRO A 28 -5.19 -10.42 27.35
N ILE A 29 -3.88 -10.18 27.22
CA ILE A 29 -3.16 -10.27 25.93
C ILE A 29 -3.11 -11.71 25.40
N LYS A 30 -3.07 -12.70 26.28
CA LYS A 30 -2.86 -14.11 25.91
C LYS A 30 -3.97 -14.68 25.02
N ASP A 31 -5.20 -14.21 25.22
CA ASP A 31 -6.39 -14.70 24.48
C ASP A 31 -6.62 -13.95 23.16
N GLN A 32 -5.86 -12.87 22.93
CA GLN A 32 -6.01 -12.06 21.74
C GLN A 32 -5.23 -12.64 20.56
N SER A 33 -5.73 -12.39 19.35
CA SER A 33 -5.01 -12.69 18.12
C SER A 33 -3.74 -11.83 17.98
N LYS A 34 -2.74 -12.29 17.22
CA LYS A 34 -1.45 -11.57 17.07
C LYS A 34 -1.61 -10.11 16.60
N TRP A 35 -2.56 -9.83 15.72
CA TRP A 35 -2.82 -8.47 15.25
C TRP A 35 -3.47 -7.62 16.35
N ALA A 36 -4.44 -8.16 17.10
CA ALA A 36 -5.11 -7.43 18.18
C ALA A 36 -4.14 -7.08 19.31
N ARG A 37 -3.21 -7.99 19.66
CA ARG A 37 -2.12 -7.72 20.62
C ARG A 37 -1.31 -6.49 20.22
N ARG A 38 -0.92 -6.40 18.94
CA ARG A 38 -0.16 -5.26 18.41
C ARG A 38 -0.91 -3.94 18.54
N LEU A 39 -2.23 -3.92 18.31
CA LEU A 39 -3.01 -2.69 18.52
C LEU A 39 -3.11 -2.30 20.00
N ILE A 40 -3.35 -3.29 20.87
CA ILE A 40 -3.44 -3.05 22.31
C ILE A 40 -2.12 -2.47 22.82
N ASP A 41 -0.99 -3.06 22.44
CA ASP A 41 0.34 -2.58 22.83
C ASP A 41 0.64 -1.19 22.26
N ALA A 42 0.27 -0.93 21.00
CA ALA A 42 0.46 0.37 20.37
C ALA A 42 -0.38 1.46 21.06
N GLU A 43 -1.63 1.17 21.44
CA GLU A 43 -2.49 2.13 22.13
C GLU A 43 -2.04 2.35 23.59
N ARG A 44 -1.62 1.30 24.30
CA ARG A 44 -1.03 1.43 25.64
C ARG A 44 0.22 2.32 25.61
N ASN A 45 1.10 2.11 24.62
CA ASN A 45 2.30 2.93 24.45
C ASN A 45 1.95 4.38 24.10
N ARG A 46 0.92 4.61 23.28
CA ARG A 46 0.45 5.97 22.97
C ARG A 46 -0.06 6.67 24.23
N ARG A 47 -0.90 6.01 25.03
CA ARG A 47 -1.43 6.60 26.28
C ARG A 47 -0.35 6.85 27.31
N LYS A 48 0.73 6.06 27.31
CA LYS A 48 1.90 6.31 28.16
C LYS A 48 2.57 7.65 27.83
N SER A 49 2.61 8.04 26.55
CA SER A 49 3.23 9.30 26.11
C SER A 49 2.27 10.49 26.10
N ASN A 50 0.99 10.27 25.77
CA ASN A 50 0.03 11.34 25.48
C ASN A 50 -1.20 11.34 26.40
N GLY A 51 -1.25 10.46 27.40
CA GLY A 51 -2.41 10.30 28.29
C GLY A 51 -3.68 9.82 27.55
N ASP A 52 -4.84 10.12 28.12
CA ASP A 52 -6.16 9.76 27.57
C ASP A 52 -6.65 10.71 26.46
N ALA A 53 -5.80 11.60 25.96
CA ALA A 53 -6.15 12.48 24.85
C ALA A 53 -6.56 11.65 23.62
N THR A 54 -7.62 12.11 22.93
CA THR A 54 -8.11 11.50 21.71
C THR A 54 -6.99 11.46 20.66
N PRO A 55 -6.69 10.30 20.05
CA PRO A 55 -5.62 10.19 19.07
C PRO A 55 -5.94 11.03 17.82
N THR A 56 -4.93 11.70 17.30
CA THR A 56 -5.00 12.39 16.01
C THR A 56 -5.25 11.40 14.87
N LYS A 57 -5.73 11.92 13.73
CA LYS A 57 -5.95 11.11 12.52
C LYS A 57 -4.68 10.37 12.06
N ALA A 58 -3.52 11.01 12.22
CA ALA A 58 -2.22 10.42 11.88
C ALA A 58 -1.85 9.27 12.83
N GLU A 59 -2.00 9.46 14.14
CA GLU A 59 -1.75 8.41 15.14
C GLU A 59 -2.68 7.22 14.96
N ARG A 60 -3.97 7.47 14.73
CA ARG A 60 -4.96 6.42 14.43
C ARG A 60 -4.55 5.60 13.21
N THR A 61 -4.10 6.27 12.15
CA THR A 61 -3.62 5.61 10.93
C THR A 61 -2.36 4.78 11.19
N ARG A 62 -1.45 5.28 12.02
CA ARG A 62 -0.21 4.58 12.41
C ARG A 62 -0.51 3.32 13.21
N ILE A 63 -1.38 3.41 14.22
CA ILE A 63 -1.73 2.28 15.10
C ILE A 63 -2.48 1.18 14.33
N ILE A 64 -3.43 1.55 13.47
CA ILE A 64 -4.14 0.59 12.60
C ILE A 64 -3.16 -0.12 11.66
N SER A 65 -2.23 0.63 11.05
CA SER A 65 -1.24 0.06 10.12
C SER A 65 -0.24 -0.87 10.81
N PHE A 66 0.08 -0.60 12.09
CA PHE A 66 0.88 -1.51 12.92
C PHE A 66 0.14 -2.82 13.21
N GLY A 67 -1.16 -2.74 13.45
CA GLY A 67 -2.06 -3.88 13.57
C GLY A 67 -2.07 -4.80 12.35
N GLU A 68 -2.06 -4.21 11.16
CA GLU A 68 -1.95 -4.93 9.87
C GLU A 68 -0.59 -5.63 9.69
N GLY A 69 0.40 -5.34 10.54
CA GLY A 69 1.76 -5.89 10.43
C GLY A 69 2.62 -5.23 9.35
N LYS A 70 2.21 -4.06 8.85
CA LYS A 70 3.04 -3.26 7.94
C LYS A 70 4.21 -2.67 8.74
N LYS A 71 5.44 -2.86 8.26
CA LYS A 71 6.61 -2.16 8.81
C LYS A 71 6.43 -0.68 8.54
N ILE A 72 6.28 0.11 9.60
CA ILE A 72 6.28 1.56 9.53
C ILE A 72 7.72 1.97 9.81
N ASP A 73 8.40 2.54 8.81
CA ASP A 73 9.73 3.12 9.01
C ASP A 73 9.61 4.19 10.11
N THR A 74 10.19 3.88 11.26
CA THR A 74 9.98 4.62 12.50
C THR A 74 11.01 5.75 12.56
N GLU A 75 10.65 6.94 12.05
CA GLU A 75 11.25 8.19 12.51
C GLU A 75 10.83 8.35 13.99
N ALA A 76 11.81 8.25 14.88
CA ALA A 76 11.65 8.29 16.32
C ALA A 76 11.37 9.73 16.79
N THR A 77 10.32 9.90 17.57
CA THR A 77 10.10 11.10 18.39
C THR A 77 10.36 10.69 19.83
N SER A 78 11.55 11.03 20.33
CA SER A 78 11.89 11.02 21.75
C SER A 78 11.63 12.41 22.32
N THR A 79 10.92 12.42 23.44
CA THR A 79 10.49 13.52 24.30
C THR A 79 11.67 14.29 24.90
N ALA A 80 11.54 15.63 24.98
CA ALA A 80 12.41 16.52 25.73
C ALA A 80 11.66 17.07 26.97
N LYS A 81 12.34 17.12 28.11
CA LYS A 81 12.05 17.99 29.26
C LYS A 81 13.37 18.66 29.69
N ASP A 82 13.34 20.00 29.69
CA ASP A 82 14.11 21.07 30.36
C ASP A 82 15.30 20.68 31.29
N GLU A 83 16.50 21.31 31.37
CA GLU A 83 17.00 22.72 31.29
C GLU A 83 18.56 22.77 30.98
N PRO A 84 19.25 23.95 30.83
CA PRO A 84 20.50 24.17 30.04
C PRO A 84 21.80 24.39 30.88
N PRO A 85 22.93 24.96 30.37
CA PRO A 85 23.67 24.80 29.09
C PRO A 85 25.19 24.55 29.30
N THR A 86 25.93 23.92 28.36
CA THR A 86 27.28 24.40 27.99
C THR A 86 27.87 23.76 26.72
N ALA A 87 28.59 24.61 25.97
CA ALA A 87 29.71 24.31 25.07
C ALA A 87 29.43 23.61 23.71
N THR A 88 29.20 24.47 22.72
CA THR A 88 29.93 24.56 21.44
C THR A 88 30.43 23.27 20.80
N THR A 89 29.78 22.84 19.72
CA THR A 89 30.51 22.30 18.56
C THR A 89 29.71 22.50 17.28
N SER A 90 30.35 23.16 16.32
CA SER A 90 29.83 23.44 14.99
C SER A 90 29.49 22.15 14.23
N THR A 91 28.21 21.86 14.05
CA THR A 91 27.76 20.90 13.05
C THR A 91 27.03 21.63 11.93
N LYS A 92 27.62 21.55 10.74
CA LYS A 92 27.06 22.03 9.48
C LYS A 92 25.61 21.57 9.36
N LYS A 93 24.66 22.51 9.34
CA LYS A 93 23.27 22.27 8.93
C LYS A 93 23.29 21.68 7.50
N LYS A 94 23.20 20.36 7.38
CA LYS A 94 22.73 19.74 6.14
C LYS A 94 21.26 20.13 6.01
N ALA A 95 20.98 21.05 5.09
CA ALA A 95 19.63 21.30 4.62
C ALA A 95 19.06 19.96 4.13
N ASN A 96 18.15 19.37 4.91
CA ASN A 96 17.34 18.24 4.48
C ASN A 96 16.34 18.77 3.44
N ASN A 97 16.83 19.00 2.23
CA ASN A 97 16.00 19.05 1.06
C ASN A 97 15.52 17.60 0.85
N LYS A 98 14.40 17.22 1.48
CA LYS A 98 13.66 16.01 1.10
C LYS A 98 13.17 16.29 -0.32
N GLU A 99 14.03 16.04 -1.31
CA GLU A 99 13.64 16.04 -2.71
C GLU A 99 12.40 15.18 -2.81
N LYS A 100 11.30 15.82 -3.21
CA LYS A 100 10.02 15.18 -3.42
C LYS A 100 10.28 14.11 -4.48
N LEU A 101 10.35 12.84 -4.05
CA LEU A 101 10.55 11.71 -4.95
C LEU A 101 9.57 11.90 -6.12
N PRO A 102 10.05 11.82 -7.38
CA PRO A 102 9.19 12.08 -8.52
C PRO A 102 7.97 11.17 -8.45
N ALA A 103 6.80 11.72 -8.81
CA ALA A 103 5.57 10.96 -8.86
C ALA A 103 5.79 9.69 -9.70
N ARG A 104 5.31 8.55 -9.23
CA ARG A 104 5.48 7.27 -9.94
C ARG A 104 4.95 7.43 -11.36
N LYS A 105 5.75 7.05 -12.35
CA LYS A 105 5.29 6.99 -13.74
C LYS A 105 4.34 5.82 -13.89
N GLU A 106 3.16 6.09 -14.44
CA GLU A 106 2.11 5.12 -14.71
C GLU A 106 1.97 4.95 -16.23
N VAL A 107 1.74 3.70 -16.65
CA VAL A 107 1.50 3.33 -18.03
C VAL A 107 0.11 2.73 -18.12
N ASP A 108 -0.69 3.25 -19.04
CA ASP A 108 -2.06 2.80 -19.28
C ASP A 108 -2.06 1.47 -20.04
N GLY A 109 -2.91 0.52 -19.63
CA GLY A 109 -3.03 -0.79 -20.25
C GLY A 109 -4.10 -0.92 -21.34
N GLU A 110 -4.73 0.18 -21.78
CA GLU A 110 -5.70 0.20 -22.90
C GLU A 110 -5.19 -0.52 -24.15
N PRO A 111 -3.93 -0.35 -24.59
CA PRO A 111 -3.43 -1.05 -25.78
C PRO A 111 -3.43 -2.59 -25.65
N LEU A 112 -3.53 -3.10 -24.41
CA LEU A 112 -3.58 -4.54 -24.13
C LEU A 112 -5.01 -5.06 -23.98
N HIS A 113 -6.03 -4.20 -24.09
CA HIS A 113 -7.43 -4.57 -23.95
C HIS A 113 -7.86 -5.58 -25.00
N GLU A 114 -7.45 -5.41 -26.26
CA GLU A 114 -7.81 -6.31 -27.36
C GLU A 114 -7.42 -7.76 -27.05
N HIS A 115 -6.24 -7.98 -26.47
CA HIS A 115 -5.79 -9.30 -26.06
C HIS A 115 -6.63 -9.92 -24.93
N ILE A 116 -7.21 -9.10 -24.06
CA ILE A 116 -8.14 -9.54 -23.02
C ILE A 116 -9.50 -9.86 -23.63
N ALA A 117 -10.05 -8.95 -24.44
CA ALA A 117 -11.33 -9.12 -25.09
C ALA A 117 -11.38 -10.41 -25.93
N ASN A 118 -10.27 -10.76 -26.58
CA ASN A 118 -10.17 -11.95 -27.42
C ASN A 118 -10.15 -13.29 -26.65
N ILE A 119 -9.89 -13.29 -25.34
CA ILE A 119 -9.80 -14.53 -24.54
C ILE A 119 -10.94 -14.71 -23.53
N LEU A 120 -11.84 -13.73 -23.45
CA LEU A 120 -12.97 -13.77 -22.53
C LEU A 120 -14.22 -14.28 -23.25
N ASP A 121 -14.98 -15.14 -22.57
CA ASP A 121 -16.26 -15.65 -23.05
C ASP A 121 -17.43 -14.68 -22.80
N TYR A 122 -17.13 -13.48 -22.30
CA TYR A 122 -18.09 -12.44 -21.93
C TYR A 122 -17.54 -11.07 -22.28
N HIS A 123 -18.47 -10.14 -22.51
CA HIS A 123 -18.13 -8.78 -22.87
C HIS A 123 -17.64 -7.98 -21.65
N VAL A 124 -16.50 -7.33 -21.82
CA VAL A 124 -15.98 -6.27 -20.95
C VAL A 124 -15.43 -5.16 -21.81
N SER A 125 -15.53 -3.92 -21.33
CA SER A 125 -14.98 -2.76 -22.03
C SER A 125 -13.84 -2.13 -21.24
N TYR A 126 -12.89 -1.51 -21.94
CA TYR A 126 -11.87 -0.70 -21.28
C TYR A 126 -12.34 0.74 -21.08
N ASP A 127 -12.14 1.29 -19.88
CA ASP A 127 -12.45 2.70 -19.57
C ASP A 127 -11.38 3.31 -18.66
N LYS A 128 -10.58 4.23 -19.20
CA LYS A 128 -9.53 4.96 -18.47
C LYS A 128 -10.04 5.67 -17.22
N ASN A 129 -11.29 6.09 -17.25
CA ASN A 129 -11.95 6.85 -16.19
C ASN A 129 -12.95 6.00 -15.42
N VAL A 130 -12.71 4.68 -15.33
CA VAL A 130 -13.57 3.77 -14.58
C VAL A 130 -13.82 4.32 -13.17
N TYR A 131 -15.08 4.58 -12.88
CA TYR A 131 -15.50 5.14 -11.61
C TYR A 131 -16.87 4.59 -11.23
N CYS A 132 -16.96 3.97 -10.07
CA CYS A 132 -18.24 3.65 -9.44
C CYS A 132 -18.07 3.50 -7.93
N ARG A 133 -19.19 3.55 -7.19
CA ARG A 133 -19.18 3.36 -5.72
C ARG A 133 -18.74 1.95 -5.30
N SER A 134 -18.87 0.97 -6.20
CA SER A 134 -18.57 -0.44 -5.97
C SER A 134 -17.35 -0.90 -6.76
N LEU A 135 -16.38 0.01 -6.99
CA LEU A 135 -15.18 -0.30 -7.74
C LEU A 135 -14.39 -1.40 -7.02
N ARG A 136 -14.04 -2.45 -7.75
CA ARG A 136 -13.18 -3.51 -7.26
C ARG A 136 -11.76 -3.23 -7.72
N GLU A 137 -10.81 -3.31 -6.81
CA GLU A 137 -9.40 -3.07 -7.09
C GLU A 137 -8.58 -4.29 -6.67
N ARG A 138 -7.60 -4.65 -7.49
CA ARG A 138 -6.60 -5.66 -7.13
C ARG A 138 -5.24 -5.33 -7.70
N SER A 139 -4.21 -5.40 -6.85
CA SER A 139 -2.83 -5.37 -7.30
C SER A 139 -2.39 -6.74 -7.83
N LEU A 140 -1.75 -6.74 -8.98
CA LEU A 140 -1.24 -7.90 -9.70
C LEU A 140 0.27 -7.76 -9.88
N ALA A 141 0.97 -8.87 -9.68
CA ALA A 141 2.37 -8.99 -10.06
C ALA A 141 2.42 -9.64 -11.44
N ILE A 142 2.67 -8.87 -12.50
CA ILE A 142 2.69 -9.37 -13.88
C ILE A 142 4.14 -9.57 -14.32
N PHE A 143 4.44 -10.70 -14.95
CA PHE A 143 5.79 -10.93 -15.46
C PHE A 143 6.07 -10.06 -16.69
N GLY A 144 7.34 -9.73 -16.90
CA GLY A 144 7.79 -8.87 -17.97
C GLY A 144 9.25 -8.48 -17.82
N LYS A 145 9.64 -7.45 -18.55
CA LYS A 145 10.99 -6.87 -18.53
C LYS A 145 10.87 -5.39 -18.19
N LEU A 146 11.88 -4.87 -17.51
CA LEU A 146 12.01 -3.45 -17.22
C LEU A 146 13.26 -2.95 -17.94
N ARG A 147 13.08 -1.97 -18.82
CA ARG A 147 14.17 -1.37 -19.59
C ARG A 147 14.41 0.05 -19.11
N CYS A 148 15.67 0.39 -18.85
CA CYS A 148 16.04 1.78 -18.62
C CYS A 148 15.92 2.54 -19.95
N PRO A 149 15.21 3.68 -20.01
CA PRO A 149 15.13 4.46 -21.25
C PRO A 149 16.50 5.05 -21.63
N ARG A 150 17.35 5.33 -20.64
CA ARG A 150 18.70 5.85 -20.85
C ARG A 150 19.64 4.80 -21.49
N PRO A 151 20.11 4.98 -22.75
CA PRO A 151 20.88 3.97 -23.48
C PRO A 151 22.21 3.60 -22.81
N THR A 152 22.83 4.57 -22.12
CA THR A 152 24.10 4.38 -21.41
C THR A 152 23.94 3.70 -20.05
N CYS A 153 22.71 3.54 -19.55
CA CYS A 153 22.46 2.95 -18.26
C CYS A 153 22.51 1.41 -18.33
N ARG A 154 23.40 0.82 -17.53
CA ARG A 154 23.57 -0.64 -17.45
C ARG A 154 22.76 -1.30 -16.33
N LYS A 155 21.74 -0.60 -15.80
CA LYS A 155 20.92 -1.14 -14.71
C LYS A 155 20.21 -2.41 -15.16
N LYS A 156 20.41 -3.48 -14.39
CA LYS A 156 19.63 -4.71 -14.47
C LYS A 156 18.64 -4.77 -13.31
N TRP A 157 17.38 -5.06 -13.61
CA TRP A 157 16.35 -5.31 -12.61
C TRP A 157 16.45 -6.77 -12.15
N ALA A 158 16.41 -6.99 -10.84
CA ALA A 158 16.52 -8.33 -10.27
C ALA A 158 15.23 -9.13 -10.50
N SER A 159 14.07 -8.46 -10.54
CA SER A 159 12.78 -9.05 -10.83
C SER A 159 12.27 -8.58 -12.18
N GLY A 160 11.83 -9.51 -13.03
CA GLY A 160 10.99 -9.24 -14.19
C GLY A 160 9.52 -9.08 -13.82
N ILE A 161 9.22 -8.42 -12.70
CA ILE A 161 7.85 -8.24 -12.20
C ILE A 161 7.48 -6.77 -12.34
N CYS A 162 6.38 -6.52 -13.06
CA CYS A 162 5.72 -5.23 -13.16
C CYS A 162 4.51 -5.22 -12.22
N ALA A 163 4.44 -4.19 -11.37
CA ALA A 163 3.29 -4.01 -10.50
C ALA A 163 2.16 -3.38 -11.31
N THR A 164 1.04 -4.06 -11.37
CA THR A 164 -0.14 -3.62 -12.13
C THR A 164 -1.32 -3.53 -11.18
N VAL A 165 -2.12 -2.48 -11.29
CA VAL A 165 -3.41 -2.36 -10.59
C VAL A 165 -4.51 -2.60 -11.62
N LEU A 166 -5.43 -3.51 -11.30
CA LEU A 166 -6.64 -3.74 -12.06
C LEU A 166 -7.82 -3.17 -11.29
N GLU A 167 -8.59 -2.31 -11.93
CA GLU A 167 -9.82 -1.72 -11.40
C GLU A 167 -11.00 -2.14 -12.28
N PHE A 168 -12.09 -2.56 -11.67
CA PHE A 168 -13.28 -3.05 -12.37
C PHE A 168 -14.55 -2.50 -11.76
N SER A 169 -15.47 -2.08 -12.63
CA SER A 169 -16.82 -1.64 -12.29
C SER A 169 -17.82 -2.72 -12.71
N PRO A 170 -18.32 -3.53 -11.75
CA PRO A 170 -19.35 -4.52 -12.06
C PRO A 170 -20.62 -3.95 -12.73
N PRO A 171 -21.16 -2.78 -12.32
CA PRO A 171 -22.37 -2.24 -12.94
C PRO A 171 -22.24 -1.92 -14.43
N SER A 172 -21.07 -1.44 -14.86
CA SER A 172 -20.82 -1.03 -16.25
C SER A 172 -20.04 -2.05 -17.07
N MET A 173 -19.61 -3.16 -16.45
CA MET A 173 -18.70 -4.14 -17.07
C MET A 173 -17.45 -3.50 -17.68
N THR A 174 -16.98 -2.40 -17.08
CA THR A 174 -15.78 -1.68 -17.52
C THR A 174 -14.61 -1.94 -16.57
N TYR A 175 -13.41 -1.99 -17.12
CA TYR A 175 -12.19 -2.11 -16.33
C TYR A 175 -11.10 -1.17 -16.85
N ARG A 176 -10.09 -0.93 -16.02
CA ARG A 176 -8.80 -0.38 -16.46
C ARG A 176 -7.65 -1.07 -15.77
N THR A 177 -6.48 -0.95 -16.38
CA THR A 177 -5.24 -1.46 -15.80
C THR A 177 -4.18 -0.39 -15.82
N THR A 178 -3.57 -0.16 -14.67
CA THR A 178 -2.46 0.79 -14.50
C THR A 178 -1.19 0.03 -14.17
N ILE A 179 -0.17 0.20 -15.02
CA ILE A 179 1.13 -0.47 -14.86
C ILE A 179 2.11 0.55 -14.26
N HIS A 180 2.65 0.25 -13.08
CA HIS A 180 3.58 1.15 -12.41
C HIS A 180 5.02 0.90 -12.87
N SER A 181 5.65 1.95 -13.41
CA SER A 181 7.08 1.95 -13.71
C SER A 181 7.90 1.94 -12.42
N GLN A 182 9.03 1.23 -12.45
CA GLN A 182 9.99 1.23 -11.36
C GLN A 182 11.09 2.28 -11.58
N GLY A 183 11.49 2.99 -10.53
CA GLY A 183 12.62 3.93 -10.61
C GLY A 183 13.97 3.21 -10.78
N CYS A 184 14.79 3.70 -11.70
CA CYS A 184 16.15 3.24 -11.90
C CYS A 184 17.09 3.88 -10.89
N ARG A 185 17.58 3.12 -9.92
CA ARG A 185 18.54 3.62 -8.90
C ARG A 185 19.88 4.11 -9.47
N ALA A 186 20.23 3.72 -10.69
CA ALA A 186 21.51 4.09 -11.30
C ALA A 186 21.46 5.47 -11.98
N CYS A 187 20.31 5.89 -12.51
CA CYS A 187 20.21 7.14 -13.27
C CYS A 187 19.04 8.04 -12.86
N GLY A 188 18.16 7.60 -11.96
CA GLY A 188 16.99 8.33 -11.50
C GLY A 188 15.75 8.20 -12.38
N ASP A 189 15.91 7.80 -13.65
CA ASP A 189 14.79 7.70 -14.61
C ASP A 189 13.84 6.53 -14.30
N PHE A 190 12.59 6.61 -14.77
CA PHE A 190 11.64 5.50 -14.67
C PHE A 190 11.87 4.48 -15.78
N ALA A 191 11.86 3.20 -15.40
CA ALA A 191 11.92 2.09 -16.35
C ALA A 191 10.65 2.02 -17.21
N GLU A 192 10.84 1.63 -18.46
CA GLU A 192 9.75 1.26 -19.36
C GLU A 192 9.40 -0.20 -19.14
N PRO A 193 8.15 -0.50 -18.71
CA PRO A 193 7.69 -1.87 -18.56
C PRO A 193 7.39 -2.47 -19.94
N GLN A 194 7.86 -3.69 -20.16
CA GLN A 194 7.52 -4.55 -21.29
C GLN A 194 6.87 -5.80 -20.71
N LEU A 195 5.55 -5.86 -20.72
CA LEU A 195 4.83 -6.97 -20.12
C LEU A 195 4.95 -8.24 -20.96
N ASP A 196 5.04 -9.37 -20.28
CA ASP A 196 4.80 -10.68 -20.89
C ASP A 196 3.31 -10.83 -21.15
N LEU A 197 2.93 -11.01 -22.42
CA LEU A 197 1.54 -10.95 -22.83
C LEU A 197 0.71 -12.08 -22.21
N GLU A 198 1.24 -13.31 -22.20
CA GLU A 198 0.57 -14.48 -21.62
C GLU A 198 0.36 -14.32 -20.10
N SER A 199 1.39 -13.88 -19.37
CA SER A 199 1.26 -13.58 -17.95
C SER A 199 0.29 -12.44 -17.68
N TYR A 200 0.22 -11.43 -18.55
CA TYR A 200 -0.71 -10.32 -18.41
C TYR A 200 -2.14 -10.79 -18.59
N THR A 201 -2.42 -11.43 -19.73
CA THR A 201 -3.78 -11.83 -20.10
C THR A 201 -4.34 -12.87 -19.14
N SER A 202 -3.53 -13.87 -18.78
CA SER A 202 -3.93 -14.92 -17.83
C SER A 202 -4.28 -14.34 -16.45
N LYS A 203 -3.49 -13.39 -15.93
CA LYS A 203 -3.75 -12.81 -14.61
C LYS A 203 -4.92 -11.85 -14.60
N VAL A 204 -5.08 -11.03 -15.65
CA VAL A 204 -6.22 -10.12 -15.75
C VAL A 204 -7.52 -10.92 -15.92
N LYS A 205 -7.55 -11.90 -16.85
CA LYS A 205 -8.69 -12.81 -17.02
C LYS A 205 -9.04 -13.50 -15.70
N TRP A 206 -8.05 -14.07 -15.01
CA TRP A 206 -8.27 -14.76 -13.74
C TRP A 206 -9.01 -13.89 -12.70
N VAL A 207 -8.68 -12.60 -12.61
CA VAL A 207 -9.36 -11.68 -11.68
C VAL A 207 -10.74 -11.27 -12.20
N LEU A 208 -10.87 -11.01 -13.50
CA LEU A 208 -12.15 -10.66 -14.10
C LEU A 208 -13.15 -11.82 -13.97
N ASP A 209 -12.72 -13.07 -14.19
CA ASP A 209 -13.56 -14.26 -14.03
C ASP A 209 -14.06 -14.38 -12.59
N LEU A 210 -13.17 -14.17 -11.62
CA LEU A 210 -13.52 -14.15 -10.21
C LEU A 210 -14.55 -13.05 -9.89
N TRP A 211 -14.40 -11.87 -10.48
CA TRP A 211 -15.29 -10.75 -10.19
C TRP A 211 -16.63 -10.82 -10.91
N THR A 212 -16.67 -11.46 -12.08
CA THR A 212 -17.89 -11.66 -12.87
C THR A 212 -18.63 -12.94 -12.50
N GLY A 213 -18.05 -13.79 -11.63
CA GLY A 213 -18.67 -15.04 -11.19
C GLY A 213 -18.47 -16.20 -12.15
N ASN A 214 -17.59 -16.06 -13.15
CA ASN A 214 -17.19 -17.12 -14.08
C ASN A 214 -16.16 -18.09 -13.49
N ARG A 215 -15.78 -17.89 -12.22
CA ARG A 215 -14.84 -18.73 -11.47
C ARG A 215 -15.10 -18.61 -9.96
N GLU A 216 -14.96 -19.72 -9.24
CA GLU A 216 -14.98 -19.74 -7.78
C GLU A 216 -13.73 -19.09 -7.15
N ALA A 217 -13.91 -18.62 -5.91
CA ALA A 217 -12.92 -17.84 -5.14
C ALA A 217 -11.78 -18.67 -4.54
#